data_AF-A0A2T6FYZ3-F1
#
_entry.id   AF-A0A2T6FYZ3-F1
#
_cell.length_a   1.000
_cell.length_b   1.000
_cell.length_c   1.000
_cell.angle_alpha   90.00
_cell.angle_beta   90.00
_cell.angle_gamma   90.00
#
_symmetry.space_group_name_H-M   'P 1'
#
loop_
_entity.id
_entity.type
_entity.pdbx_description
1 polymer ?
#
loop_
_entity_poly.entity_id
_entity_poly.type
_entity_poly.pdbx_seq_one_letter_code
_entity_poly.pdbx_strand_id
1 'polypeptide(L)'
;KAKESEHGEGAGKRPHGSAEGDSAPSGPPKDGKYKAGGFDASNPSDALGALLQKMMKEMKDNSPYVIARVEQPVPVGIGMHGGPRYTFTIMKREDYNALYSSASDHTGGGRGGSGRHDRDKHKRRDEEKERKRHDEEERERKEREERERREEEERKRKEEERRRKDEEERKRREEEERKHREAERKRLEDKEGPGGTGKPDLDHGSTPHEHRYARDPDTGELIDFEWVTTRAINPVTDKDLLENAAKYKGKLSNTVLKSGKGNFSYTKVDLDIELPKKEYYAHSQVEKHSGNPNIKDISELPDDPIFEATTAPNGLGIETLRVDDTEYKILNEIAKYLGKNTGAKGKITLFTEKDTCGSCNYIISQFKKEYKNIQIEVIHNQGNAIVPIK
;
A
#
# COMPACT_ATOMS: atom_id res chain seq x y z
N LYS A 1 72.50 -18.88 -2.93
CA LYS A 1 73.23 -18.68 -1.65
C LYS A 1 72.21 -18.01 -0.72
N ALA A 2 71.62 -18.71 0.25
CA ALA A 2 72.24 -19.06 1.54
C ALA A 2 72.75 -17.78 2.21
N LYS A 3 72.40 -17.41 3.45
CA LYS A 3 71.95 -18.15 4.63
C LYS A 3 71.57 -17.07 5.68
N GLU A 4 70.53 -17.26 6.51
CA GLU A 4 70.62 -17.57 7.97
C GLU A 4 71.25 -16.43 8.82
N SER A 5 70.81 -16.07 10.02
CA SER A 5 70.11 -16.78 11.11
C SER A 5 69.87 -15.77 12.25
N GLU A 6 68.69 -15.74 12.90
CA GLU A 6 68.38 -16.28 14.26
C GLU A 6 68.68 -15.31 15.43
N HIS A 7 68.00 -15.25 16.58
CA HIS A 7 67.03 -16.08 17.34
C HIS A 7 66.14 -15.13 18.18
N GLY A 8 64.87 -15.41 18.48
CA GLY A 8 64.36 -16.33 19.53
C GLY A 8 63.86 -15.49 20.73
N GLU A 9 62.77 -15.73 21.48
CA GLU A 9 61.85 -16.85 21.74
C GLU A 9 60.50 -16.23 22.21
N GLY A 10 59.31 -16.76 21.90
CA GLY A 10 58.59 -17.80 22.68
C GLY A 10 57.64 -17.15 23.71
N ALA A 11 56.38 -17.53 23.98
CA ALA A 11 55.42 -18.58 23.64
C ALA A 11 54.04 -18.08 24.14
N GLY A 12 52.84 -18.54 23.78
CA GLY A 12 52.37 -19.60 22.91
C GLY A 12 50.84 -19.78 23.05
N LYS A 13 50.26 -20.46 22.04
CA LYS A 13 49.00 -21.28 22.04
C LYS A 13 47.67 -20.49 22.20
N ARG A 14 46.82 -20.21 21.20
CA ARG A 14 46.16 -21.00 20.10
C ARG A 14 45.15 -22.07 20.60
N PRO A 15 44.09 -22.41 19.81
CA PRO A 15 42.66 -22.29 20.14
C PRO A 15 41.89 -23.65 20.04
N HIS A 16 40.63 -23.63 19.59
CA HIS A 16 39.61 -24.71 19.42
C HIS A 16 38.61 -24.79 20.60
N GLY A 17 37.29 -24.91 20.47
CA GLY A 17 36.39 -25.21 19.36
C GLY A 17 35.25 -26.11 19.88
N SER A 18 34.00 -25.74 19.56
CA SER A 18 32.81 -26.61 19.38
C SER A 18 31.88 -27.00 20.56
N ALA A 19 30.57 -26.86 20.25
CA ALA A 19 29.41 -27.72 20.58
C ALA A 19 28.52 -27.43 21.81
N GLU A 20 27.26 -27.08 21.48
CA GLU A 20 25.94 -27.53 21.99
C GLU A 20 25.60 -27.49 23.49
N GLY A 21 24.39 -26.97 23.80
CA GLY A 21 23.70 -27.25 25.07
C GLY A 21 22.61 -26.23 25.44
N ASP A 22 21.35 -26.64 25.28
CA ASP A 22 20.13 -26.00 25.79
C ASP A 22 20.21 -25.55 27.26
N SER A 23 19.65 -24.37 27.57
CA SER A 23 18.73 -24.13 28.72
C SER A 23 18.47 -22.63 28.99
N ALA A 24 17.22 -22.21 28.78
CA ALA A 24 16.56 -21.20 29.62
C ALA A 24 15.93 -21.93 30.83
N PRO A 25 15.56 -21.29 31.97
CA PRO A 25 15.27 -19.86 32.13
C PRO A 25 15.87 -19.19 33.39
N SER A 26 16.35 -17.95 33.25
CA SER A 26 16.55 -17.03 34.37
C SER A 26 15.26 -16.27 34.66
N GLY A 27 14.79 -16.34 35.92
CA GLY A 27 13.54 -15.75 36.39
C GLY A 27 13.47 -14.21 36.34
N PRO A 28 12.31 -13.64 36.73
CA PRO A 28 12.05 -12.20 36.58
C PRO A 28 12.89 -11.36 37.57
N PRO A 29 13.32 -10.14 37.18
CA PRO A 29 14.05 -9.25 38.07
C PRO A 29 13.20 -8.82 39.28
N LYS A 30 13.81 -8.88 40.45
CA LYS A 30 13.34 -8.24 41.68
C LYS A 30 13.57 -6.74 41.50
N ASP A 31 12.53 -6.00 41.10
CA ASP A 31 12.26 -4.61 41.47
C ASP A 31 11.04 -4.11 40.68
N GLY A 32 9.88 -4.15 41.34
CA GLY A 32 8.56 -3.88 40.76
C GLY A 32 8.32 -2.42 40.37
N LYS A 33 8.88 -1.99 39.24
CA LYS A 33 8.49 -0.76 38.55
C LYS A 33 8.19 -1.05 37.07
N TYR A 34 6.95 -1.43 36.79
CA TYR A 34 6.42 -1.35 35.42
C TYR A 34 6.14 0.12 35.09
N LYS A 35 6.91 0.68 34.15
CA LYS A 35 6.52 1.92 33.47
C LYS A 35 5.45 1.57 32.44
N ALA A 36 4.26 2.16 32.55
CA ALA A 36 3.22 2.06 31.53
C ALA A 36 3.67 2.85 30.29
N GLY A 37 4.29 2.14 29.34
CA GLY A 37 4.55 2.63 27.99
C GLY A 37 3.37 2.28 27.08
N GLY A 38 2.99 3.24 26.22
CA GLY A 38 1.89 3.10 25.27
C GLY A 38 2.09 1.94 24.28
N PHE A 39 0.96 1.44 23.78
CA PHE A 39 0.87 0.30 22.88
C PHE A 39 1.28 0.71 21.45
N ASP A 40 2.26 0.00 20.87
CA ASP A 40 2.74 0.16 19.49
C ASP A 40 2.40 -1.12 18.70
N ALA A 41 1.41 -1.03 17.81
CA ALA A 41 0.80 -2.16 17.11
C ALA A 41 1.66 -2.79 15.99
N SER A 42 2.98 -2.65 16.04
CA SER A 42 3.91 -3.09 14.98
C SER A 42 4.72 -4.35 15.31
N ASN A 43 4.51 -5.00 16.47
CA ASN A 43 5.34 -6.13 16.93
C ASN A 43 4.53 -7.44 17.12
N PRO A 44 4.93 -8.60 16.55
CA PRO A 44 4.17 -9.85 16.59
C PRO A 44 4.00 -10.51 17.97
N SER A 45 4.56 -9.95 19.05
CA SER A 45 4.25 -10.33 20.44
C SER A 45 2.87 -9.86 20.92
N ASP A 46 2.25 -8.88 20.24
CA ASP A 46 1.00 -8.24 20.69
C ASP A 46 -0.27 -8.98 20.27
N ALA A 47 -0.19 -9.94 19.34
CA ALA A 47 -1.31 -10.83 19.04
C ALA A 47 -1.64 -11.72 20.25
N LEU A 48 -0.61 -12.18 20.97
CA LEU A 48 -0.77 -12.94 22.21
C LEU A 48 -1.32 -12.03 23.33
N GLY A 49 -0.86 -10.78 23.42
CA GLY A 49 -1.33 -9.80 24.39
C GLY A 49 -2.80 -9.40 24.20
N ALA A 50 -3.21 -9.16 22.95
CA ALA A 50 -4.60 -8.88 22.60
C ALA A 50 -5.51 -10.09 22.86
N LEU A 51 -5.04 -11.30 22.56
CA LEU A 51 -5.74 -12.54 22.89
C LEU A 51 -5.87 -12.71 24.42
N LEU A 52 -4.80 -12.45 25.18
CA LEU A 52 -4.82 -12.55 26.65
C LEU A 52 -5.79 -11.53 27.26
N GLN A 53 -5.82 -10.30 26.76
CA GLN A 53 -6.77 -9.28 27.22
C GLN A 53 -8.21 -9.66 26.89
N LYS A 54 -8.45 -10.21 25.70
CA LYS A 54 -9.77 -10.70 25.30
C LYS A 54 -10.22 -11.87 26.18
N MET A 55 -9.34 -12.84 26.43
CA MET A 55 -9.60 -13.95 27.35
C MET A 55 -9.80 -13.49 28.79
N MET A 56 -9.04 -12.51 29.28
CA MET A 56 -9.22 -11.94 30.61
C MET A 56 -10.55 -11.18 30.75
N LYS A 57 -10.96 -10.46 29.70
CA LYS A 57 -12.26 -9.78 29.64
C LYS A 57 -13.40 -10.78 29.60
N GLU A 58 -13.30 -11.80 28.76
CA GLU A 58 -14.29 -12.86 28.63
C GLU A 58 -14.39 -13.69 29.92
N MET A 59 -13.26 -14.01 30.58
CA MET A 59 -13.26 -14.62 31.91
C MET A 59 -13.89 -13.71 32.97
N LYS A 60 -13.69 -12.39 32.93
CA LYS A 60 -14.31 -11.45 33.88
C LYS A 60 -15.83 -11.33 33.67
N ASP A 61 -16.26 -11.37 32.42
CA ASP A 61 -17.67 -11.21 32.05
C ASP A 61 -18.46 -12.50 32.31
N ASN A 62 -17.86 -13.68 32.06
CA ASN A 62 -18.46 -15.00 32.31
C ASN A 62 -18.08 -15.66 33.66
N SER A 63 -17.25 -15.04 34.50
CA SER A 63 -16.93 -15.60 35.82
C SER A 63 -18.18 -15.60 36.71
N PRO A 64 -18.57 -16.76 37.27
CA PRO A 64 -19.65 -16.84 38.24
C PRO A 64 -19.28 -16.19 39.58
N TYR A 65 -18.04 -15.70 39.74
CA TYR A 65 -17.54 -15.05 40.95
C TYR A 65 -17.15 -13.59 40.69
N VAL A 66 -17.42 -12.73 41.67
CA VAL A 66 -17.05 -11.31 41.71
C VAL A 66 -16.29 -10.98 42.99
N ILE A 67 -15.38 -10.02 42.91
CA ILE A 67 -14.71 -9.45 44.08
C ILE A 67 -15.61 -8.34 44.61
N ALA A 68 -16.26 -8.59 45.74
CA ALA A 68 -17.13 -7.62 46.39
C ALA A 68 -16.39 -6.90 47.52
N ARG A 69 -16.69 -5.61 47.69
CA ARG A 69 -16.20 -4.80 48.81
C ARG A 69 -17.26 -4.86 49.91
N VAL A 70 -16.96 -5.54 51.02
CA VAL A 70 -17.90 -5.73 52.13
C VAL A 70 -17.44 -4.90 53.33
N GLU A 71 -18.35 -4.06 53.85
CA GLU A 71 -18.16 -3.33 55.12
C GLU A 71 -18.45 -4.27 56.29
N GLN A 72 -17.53 -4.37 57.26
CA GLN A 72 -17.85 -5.00 58.54
C GLN A 72 -18.28 -3.93 59.55
N PRO A 73 -19.35 -4.16 60.33
CA PRO A 73 -19.65 -3.34 61.49
C PRO A 73 -18.61 -3.63 62.58
N VAL A 74 -17.92 -2.59 63.04
CA VAL A 74 -17.05 -2.67 64.22
C VAL A 74 -17.90 -2.70 65.49
N PRO A 75 -17.60 -3.57 66.47
CA PRO A 75 -18.23 -3.49 67.79
C PRO A 75 -17.80 -2.18 68.46
N VAL A 76 -18.78 -1.43 68.94
CA VAL A 76 -18.58 -0.13 69.59
C VAL A 76 -17.92 -0.37 70.97
N GLY A 77 -16.59 -0.36 70.99
CA GLY A 77 -15.76 -0.28 72.19
C GLY A 77 -15.17 1.11 72.32
N ILE A 78 -15.27 1.70 73.51
CA ILE A 78 -14.95 3.09 73.82
C ILE A 78 -13.54 3.46 73.35
N GLY A 79 -13.45 4.48 72.50
CA GLY A 79 -12.24 5.30 72.34
C GLY A 79 -11.30 4.98 71.17
N MET A 80 -11.78 4.76 69.95
CA MET A 80 -10.94 4.95 68.74
C MET A 80 -11.79 5.45 67.56
N HIS A 81 -11.42 6.61 66.99
CA HIS A 81 -11.89 7.04 65.68
C HIS A 81 -11.21 6.19 64.59
N GLY A 82 -11.87 5.11 64.19
CA GLY A 82 -11.50 4.31 63.02
C GLY A 82 -12.60 4.40 61.97
N GLY A 83 -12.29 4.97 60.80
CA GLY A 83 -13.19 4.93 59.63
C GLY A 83 -13.45 3.49 59.15
N PRO A 84 -14.44 3.29 58.26
CA PRO A 84 -14.87 1.97 57.83
C PRO A 84 -13.70 1.16 57.24
N ARG A 85 -13.46 -0.04 57.81
CA ARG A 85 -12.52 -1.01 57.25
C ARG A 85 -13.25 -1.85 56.22
N TYR A 86 -12.72 -1.84 55.00
CA TYR A 86 -13.25 -2.62 53.88
C TYR A 86 -12.42 -3.87 53.70
N THR A 87 -13.08 -5.01 53.53
CA THR A 87 -12.44 -6.25 53.11
C THR A 87 -12.95 -6.63 51.72
N PHE A 88 -12.07 -7.19 50.89
CA PHE A 88 -12.40 -7.67 49.56
C PHE A 88 -12.60 -9.19 49.63
N THR A 89 -13.81 -9.64 49.29
CA THR A 89 -14.17 -11.07 49.34
C THR A 89 -14.61 -11.54 47.96
N ILE A 90 -14.15 -12.73 47.56
CA ILE A 90 -14.60 -13.38 46.32
C ILE A 90 -15.92 -14.11 46.64
N MET A 91 -16.99 -13.76 45.94
CA MET A 91 -18.32 -14.35 46.16
C MET A 91 -19.07 -14.55 44.84
N LYS A 92 -20.06 -15.45 44.81
CA LYS A 92 -20.79 -15.74 43.57
C LYS A 92 -21.61 -14.52 43.12
N ARG A 93 -21.73 -14.31 41.82
CA ARG A 93 -22.43 -13.17 41.21
C ARG A 93 -23.93 -13.18 41.52
N GLU A 94 -24.51 -14.37 41.67
CA GLU A 94 -25.90 -14.57 42.13
C GLU A 94 -26.10 -14.05 43.57
N ASP A 95 -25.19 -14.40 44.48
CA ASP A 95 -25.21 -13.94 45.88
C ASP A 95 -24.98 -12.43 45.98
N TYR A 96 -24.11 -11.87 45.14
CA TYR A 96 -23.88 -10.43 45.05
C TYR A 96 -25.13 -9.66 44.60
N ASN A 97 -25.83 -10.18 43.58
CA ASN A 97 -27.07 -9.58 43.09
C ASN A 97 -28.19 -9.69 44.13
N ALA A 98 -28.29 -10.81 44.86
CA ALA A 98 -29.27 -10.97 45.94
C ALA A 98 -29.04 -9.97 47.10
N LEU A 99 -27.77 -9.70 47.45
CA LEU A 99 -27.39 -8.72 48.48
C LEU A 99 -27.75 -7.27 48.11
N TYR A 100 -27.76 -6.94 46.82
CA TYR A 100 -28.04 -5.59 46.32
C TYR A 100 -29.49 -5.37 45.83
N SER A 101 -30.21 -6.44 45.49
CA SER A 101 -31.64 -6.37 45.16
C SER A 101 -32.54 -6.16 46.40
N SER A 102 -32.10 -6.53 47.60
CA SER A 102 -32.83 -6.23 48.84
C SER A 102 -32.73 -4.77 49.30
N ALA A 103 -31.89 -3.95 48.66
CA ALA A 103 -31.67 -2.55 49.03
C ALA A 103 -32.68 -1.57 48.38
N SER A 104 -33.56 -2.02 47.48
CA SER A 104 -34.54 -1.16 46.78
C SER A 104 -35.95 -1.14 47.38
N ASP A 105 -36.24 -1.93 48.43
CA ASP A 105 -37.62 -2.10 48.93
C ASP A 105 -37.91 -1.42 50.29
N HIS A 106 -37.21 -0.35 50.65
CA HIS A 106 -37.47 0.39 51.90
C HIS A 106 -37.78 1.88 51.68
N THR A 107 -38.83 2.16 50.89
CA THR A 107 -39.57 3.43 51.02
C THR A 107 -41.07 3.18 50.81
N GLY A 108 -41.84 3.05 51.90
CA GLY A 108 -43.29 2.93 51.74
C GLY A 108 -44.08 2.54 52.98
N GLY A 109 -43.95 3.26 54.09
CA GLY A 109 -44.85 3.15 55.23
C GLY A 109 -45.28 4.51 55.75
N GLY A 110 -46.53 4.91 55.50
CA GLY A 110 -47.16 6.01 56.25
C GLY A 110 -48.25 6.84 55.57
N ARG A 111 -49.51 6.45 55.82
CA ARG A 111 -50.73 7.28 56.03
C ARG A 111 -51.30 8.18 54.91
N GLY A 112 -52.52 7.78 54.48
CA GLY A 112 -53.74 8.60 54.59
C GLY A 112 -54.07 9.59 53.46
N GLY A 113 -55.28 9.50 52.89
CA GLY A 113 -55.87 10.60 52.12
C GLY A 113 -56.74 10.16 50.94
N SER A 114 -58.05 10.28 51.11
CA SER A 114 -59.12 10.04 50.14
C SER A 114 -59.13 10.98 48.93
N GLY A 115 -59.54 10.44 47.78
CA GLY A 115 -60.37 11.15 46.80
C GLY A 115 -59.64 12.05 45.79
N ARG A 116 -59.34 11.49 44.60
CA ARG A 116 -59.20 12.12 43.26
C ARG A 116 -58.33 11.20 42.39
N HIS A 117 -58.89 10.14 41.81
CA HIS A 117 -58.05 9.09 41.19
C HIS A 117 -58.47 8.55 39.81
N ASP A 118 -59.23 9.30 39.02
CA ASP A 118 -59.54 8.86 37.65
C ASP A 118 -59.01 9.76 36.52
N ARG A 119 -58.62 11.02 36.78
CA ARG A 119 -58.06 11.90 35.73
C ARG A 119 -56.53 11.78 35.55
N ASP A 120 -55.80 11.43 36.61
CA ASP A 120 -54.33 11.29 36.58
C ASP A 120 -53.84 9.91 36.08
N LYS A 121 -54.70 8.89 36.06
CA LYS A 121 -54.33 7.55 35.54
C LYS A 121 -54.10 7.57 34.03
N HIS A 122 -54.89 8.34 33.28
CA HIS A 122 -54.76 8.40 31.82
C HIS A 122 -53.48 9.13 31.40
N LYS A 123 -53.19 10.27 32.04
CA LYS A 123 -51.97 11.04 31.79
C LYS A 123 -50.70 10.26 32.13
N ARG A 124 -50.68 9.53 33.25
CA ARG A 124 -49.55 8.64 33.60
C ARG A 124 -49.37 7.48 32.62
N ARG A 125 -50.47 6.93 32.08
CA ARG A 125 -50.41 5.84 31.10
C ARG A 125 -49.89 6.30 29.74
N ASP A 126 -50.20 7.53 29.34
CA ASP A 126 -49.70 8.10 28.09
C ASP A 126 -48.23 8.53 28.23
N GLU A 127 -47.82 9.11 29.37
CA GLU A 127 -46.40 9.38 29.70
C GLU A 127 -45.57 8.08 29.79
N GLU A 128 -46.12 6.99 30.33
CA GLU A 128 -45.44 5.68 30.38
C GLU A 128 -45.27 5.06 28.98
N LYS A 129 -46.26 5.24 28.09
CA LYS A 129 -46.16 4.78 26.70
C LYS A 129 -45.13 5.58 25.91
N GLU A 130 -45.04 6.89 26.11
CA GLU A 130 -44.01 7.72 25.46
C GLU A 130 -42.61 7.35 25.94
N ARG A 131 -42.42 7.11 27.24
CA ARG A 131 -41.14 6.60 27.77
C ARG A 131 -40.76 5.25 27.16
N LYS A 132 -41.71 4.32 27.03
CA LYS A 132 -41.45 3.02 26.38
C LYS A 132 -41.05 3.16 24.92
N ARG A 133 -41.68 4.06 24.16
CA ARG A 133 -41.30 4.36 22.77
C ARG A 133 -39.90 4.97 22.68
N HIS A 134 -39.59 5.93 23.54
CA HIS A 134 -38.25 6.53 23.58
C HIS A 134 -37.18 5.51 23.94
N ASP A 135 -37.43 4.65 24.93
CA ASP A 135 -36.51 3.58 25.34
C ASP A 135 -36.32 2.52 24.24
N GLU A 136 -37.37 2.23 23.46
CA GLU A 136 -37.33 1.33 22.30
C GLU A 136 -36.56 1.95 21.13
N GLU A 137 -36.82 3.22 20.79
CA GLU A 137 -36.07 3.97 19.77
C GLU A 137 -34.58 4.12 20.14
N GLU A 138 -34.25 4.34 21.42
CA GLU A 138 -32.86 4.42 21.86
C GLU A 138 -32.15 3.06 21.76
N ARG A 139 -32.86 1.95 21.98
CA ARG A 139 -32.33 0.60 21.77
C ARG A 139 -32.09 0.31 20.30
N GLU A 140 -33.05 0.60 19.44
CA GLU A 140 -32.91 0.42 17.99
C GLU A 140 -31.76 1.25 17.42
N ARG A 141 -31.59 2.49 17.91
CA ARG A 141 -30.47 3.34 17.53
C ARG A 141 -29.12 2.74 17.94
N LYS A 142 -29.00 2.24 19.18
CA LYS A 142 -27.78 1.58 19.67
C LYS A 142 -27.46 0.31 18.88
N GLU A 143 -28.47 -0.49 18.56
CA GLU A 143 -28.31 -1.70 17.74
C GLU A 143 -27.88 -1.38 16.31
N ARG A 144 -28.43 -0.31 15.70
CA ARG A 144 -27.99 0.15 14.38
C ARG A 144 -26.55 0.64 14.40
N GLU A 145 -26.18 1.49 15.37
CA GLU A 145 -24.81 2.00 15.50
C GLU A 145 -23.80 0.86 15.75
N GLU A 146 -24.18 -0.16 16.52
CA GLU A 146 -23.34 -1.34 16.73
C GLU A 146 -23.21 -2.20 15.47
N ARG A 147 -24.29 -2.38 14.71
CA ARG A 147 -24.26 -3.09 13.43
C ARG A 147 -23.38 -2.38 12.41
N GLU A 148 -23.50 -1.06 12.28
CA GLU A 148 -22.66 -0.25 11.38
C GLU A 148 -21.17 -0.36 11.75
N ARG A 149 -20.84 -0.32 13.04
CA ARG A 149 -19.47 -0.55 13.51
C ARG A 149 -18.94 -1.94 13.15
N ARG A 150 -19.75 -2.98 13.31
CA ARG A 150 -19.36 -4.36 12.94
C ARG A 150 -19.15 -4.49 11.43
N GLU A 151 -20.03 -3.91 10.61
CA GLU A 151 -19.91 -3.91 9.14
C GLU A 151 -18.68 -3.12 8.67
N GLU A 152 -18.37 -1.97 9.30
CA GLU A 152 -17.16 -1.20 9.00
C GLU A 152 -15.87 -1.96 9.39
N GLU A 153 -15.85 -2.60 10.56
CA GLU A 153 -14.73 -3.41 11.00
C GLU A 153 -14.50 -4.62 10.08
N GLU A 154 -15.58 -5.28 9.64
CA GLU A 154 -15.49 -6.38 8.67
C GLU A 154 -14.96 -5.91 7.31
N ARG A 155 -15.41 -4.74 6.82
CA ARG A 155 -14.88 -4.13 5.59
C ARG A 155 -13.38 -3.84 5.72
N LYS A 156 -12.94 -3.26 6.83
CA LYS A 156 -11.51 -3.00 7.10
C LYS A 156 -10.69 -4.28 7.13
N ARG A 157 -11.19 -5.34 7.77
CA ARG A 157 -10.52 -6.66 7.79
C ARG A 157 -10.40 -7.26 6.39
N LYS A 158 -11.47 -7.22 5.59
CA LYS A 158 -11.45 -7.72 4.20
C LYS A 158 -10.48 -6.93 3.32
N GLU A 159 -10.43 -5.61 3.48
CA GLU A 159 -9.49 -4.75 2.76
C GLU A 159 -8.04 -5.01 3.17
N GLU A 160 -7.76 -5.17 4.46
CA GLU A 160 -6.43 -5.53 4.96
C GLU A 160 -6.00 -6.92 4.48
N GLU A 161 -6.91 -7.91 4.49
CA GLU A 161 -6.63 -9.25 3.96
C GLU A 161 -6.33 -9.23 2.45
N ARG A 162 -7.08 -8.45 1.67
CA ARG A 162 -6.78 -8.22 0.24
C ARG A 162 -5.40 -7.61 0.07
N ARG A 163 -5.08 -6.54 0.81
CA ARG A 163 -3.75 -5.90 0.77
C ARG A 163 -2.62 -6.87 1.14
N ARG A 164 -2.84 -7.76 2.12
CA ARG A 164 -1.85 -8.79 2.48
C ARG A 164 -1.66 -9.82 1.36
N LYS A 165 -2.75 -10.26 0.71
CA LYS A 165 -2.68 -11.17 -0.45
C LYS A 165 -1.97 -10.51 -1.62
N ASP A 166 -2.30 -9.28 -1.95
CA ASP A 166 -1.66 -8.51 -3.02
C ASP A 166 -0.16 -8.30 -2.73
N GLU A 167 0.22 -8.04 -1.48
CA GLU A 167 1.62 -7.89 -1.07
C GLU A 167 2.38 -9.23 -1.10
N GLU A 168 1.77 -10.33 -0.66
CA GLU A 168 2.37 -11.66 -0.72
C GLU A 168 2.57 -12.12 -2.17
N GLU A 169 1.56 -11.91 -3.02
CA GLU A 169 1.65 -12.18 -4.45
C GLU A 169 2.74 -11.32 -5.11
N ARG A 170 2.86 -10.05 -4.72
CA ARG A 170 3.95 -9.17 -5.16
C ARG A 170 5.32 -9.72 -4.75
N LYS A 171 5.49 -10.19 -3.51
CA LYS A 171 6.76 -10.76 -3.04
C LYS A 171 7.11 -12.04 -3.79
N ARG A 172 6.13 -12.90 -4.07
CA ARG A 172 6.33 -14.12 -4.89
C ARG A 172 6.78 -13.75 -6.31
N ARG A 173 6.12 -12.77 -6.94
CA ARG A 173 6.49 -12.26 -8.27
C ARG A 173 7.91 -11.67 -8.29
N GLU A 174 8.28 -10.89 -7.27
CA GLU A 174 9.64 -10.31 -7.14
C GLU A 174 10.72 -11.40 -6.94
N GLU A 175 10.43 -12.46 -6.19
CA GLU A 175 11.35 -13.59 -6.00
C GLU A 175 11.52 -14.41 -7.30
N GLU A 176 10.43 -14.66 -8.03
CA GLU A 176 10.48 -15.29 -9.35
C GLU A 176 11.27 -14.46 -10.35
N GLU A 177 11.08 -13.13 -10.36
CA GLU A 177 11.84 -12.20 -11.21
C GLU A 177 13.34 -12.24 -10.88
N ARG A 178 13.71 -12.36 -9.59
CA ARG A 178 15.11 -12.52 -9.18
C ARG A 178 15.70 -13.83 -9.69
N LYS A 179 14.96 -14.95 -9.58
CA LYS A 179 15.39 -16.26 -10.08
C LYS A 179 15.52 -16.27 -11.61
N HIS A 180 14.59 -15.63 -12.32
CA HIS A 180 14.63 -15.52 -13.77
C HIS A 180 15.84 -14.71 -14.24
N ARG A 181 16.09 -13.53 -13.64
CA ARG A 181 17.28 -12.71 -13.95
C ARG A 181 18.60 -13.47 -13.74
N GLU A 182 18.68 -14.25 -12.67
CA GLU A 182 19.86 -15.08 -12.38
C GLU A 182 20.04 -16.21 -13.41
N ALA A 183 18.95 -16.85 -13.85
CA ALA A 183 18.97 -17.88 -14.88
C ALA A 183 19.30 -17.32 -16.27
N GLU A 184 18.79 -16.14 -16.61
CA GLU A 184 19.04 -15.46 -17.88
C GLU A 184 20.48 -14.98 -17.97
N ARG A 185 21.02 -14.39 -16.89
CA ARG A 185 22.44 -14.01 -16.80
C ARG A 185 23.35 -15.22 -17.04
N LYS A 186 23.00 -16.38 -16.48
CA LYS A 186 23.74 -17.63 -16.71
C LYS A 186 23.67 -18.11 -18.16
N ARG A 187 22.51 -17.96 -18.83
CA ARG A 187 22.35 -18.31 -20.26
C ARG A 187 23.11 -17.37 -21.20
N LEU A 188 23.25 -16.10 -20.85
CA LEU A 188 24.00 -15.12 -21.63
C LEU A 188 25.51 -15.34 -21.49
N GLU A 189 25.98 -15.74 -20.31
CA GLU A 189 27.39 -16.15 -20.09
C GLU A 189 27.77 -17.39 -20.93
N ASP A 190 26.80 -18.23 -21.32
CA ASP A 190 27.02 -19.43 -22.14
C ASP A 190 27.00 -19.19 -23.67
N LYS A 191 26.66 -17.98 -24.15
CA LYS A 191 26.40 -17.69 -25.59
C LYS A 191 27.47 -16.87 -26.34
N GLU A 192 28.60 -16.51 -25.73
CA GLU A 192 29.69 -15.86 -26.48
C GLU A 192 30.54 -16.86 -27.27
N GLY A 193 30.12 -17.14 -28.52
CA GLY A 193 30.92 -17.79 -29.56
C GLY A 193 30.71 -17.09 -30.91
N PRO A 194 31.74 -16.93 -31.77
CA PRO A 194 31.71 -15.95 -32.84
C PRO A 194 31.15 -16.50 -34.16
N GLY A 195 30.36 -15.68 -34.86
CA GLY A 195 30.23 -15.72 -36.31
C GLY A 195 28.81 -15.72 -36.86
N GLY A 196 28.47 -14.70 -37.67
CA GLY A 196 27.27 -14.72 -38.49
C GLY A 196 27.00 -13.39 -39.19
N THR A 197 27.42 -13.28 -40.44
CA THR A 197 27.18 -12.15 -41.36
C THR A 197 25.74 -12.15 -41.91
N GLY A 198 25.07 -11.00 -41.97
CA GLY A 198 23.89 -10.84 -42.84
C GLY A 198 23.13 -9.51 -42.72
N LYS A 199 23.20 -8.69 -43.79
CA LYS A 199 22.30 -7.57 -44.19
C LYS A 199 22.08 -6.44 -43.16
N PRO A 200 21.76 -5.20 -43.58
CA PRO A 200 21.60 -4.10 -42.63
C PRO A 200 20.35 -4.34 -41.79
N ASP A 201 20.56 -4.78 -40.55
CA ASP A 201 19.51 -4.97 -39.55
C ASP A 201 18.77 -3.64 -39.35
N LEU A 202 17.49 -3.63 -39.74
CA LEU A 202 16.56 -2.61 -39.29
C LEU A 202 16.38 -2.84 -37.79
N ASP A 203 17.00 -1.99 -36.98
CA ASP A 203 16.90 -2.01 -35.52
C ASP A 203 15.42 -1.81 -35.13
N HIS A 204 14.77 -2.91 -34.75
CA HIS A 204 13.36 -2.91 -34.34
C HIS A 204 13.19 -2.64 -32.84
N GLY A 205 14.25 -2.17 -32.18
CA GLY A 205 14.27 -1.92 -30.74
C GLY A 205 14.68 -3.13 -29.92
N SER A 206 14.92 -2.87 -28.63
CA SER A 206 15.26 -3.87 -27.60
C SER A 206 14.09 -4.72 -27.08
N THR A 207 12.83 -4.39 -27.42
CA THR A 207 11.68 -5.26 -27.07
C THR A 207 11.80 -6.62 -27.77
N PRO A 208 11.74 -7.76 -27.04
CA PRO A 208 11.84 -9.11 -27.63
C PRO A 208 10.78 -9.34 -28.70
N HIS A 209 11.13 -10.05 -29.79
CA HIS A 209 10.23 -10.24 -30.93
C HIS A 209 8.91 -10.92 -30.53
N GLU A 210 8.97 -11.89 -29.63
CA GLU A 210 7.83 -12.58 -29.05
C GLU A 210 6.89 -11.67 -28.24
N HIS A 211 7.34 -10.49 -27.82
CA HIS A 211 6.56 -9.51 -27.08
C HIS A 211 6.05 -8.35 -27.96
N ARG A 212 6.33 -8.39 -29.28
CA ARG A 212 5.94 -7.34 -30.23
C ARG A 212 4.54 -7.55 -30.76
N TYR A 213 3.57 -7.54 -29.87
CA TYR A 213 2.16 -7.61 -30.22
C TYR A 213 1.30 -6.86 -29.20
N ALA A 214 0.09 -6.52 -29.62
CA ALA A 214 -0.95 -5.97 -28.77
C ALA A 214 -2.23 -6.79 -28.96
N ARG A 215 -3.06 -6.82 -27.92
CA ARG A 215 -4.38 -7.44 -27.94
C ARG A 215 -5.45 -6.42 -27.62
N ASP A 216 -6.56 -6.54 -28.32
CA ASP A 216 -7.78 -5.82 -27.97
C ASP A 216 -8.19 -6.19 -26.54
N PRO A 217 -8.43 -5.22 -25.64
CA PRO A 217 -8.74 -5.49 -24.25
C PRO A 217 -10.11 -6.14 -24.04
N ASP A 218 -11.05 -5.93 -24.97
CA ASP A 218 -12.42 -6.45 -24.88
C ASP A 218 -12.53 -7.85 -25.50
N THR A 219 -11.87 -8.09 -26.64
CA THR A 219 -11.97 -9.36 -27.36
C THR A 219 -10.81 -10.31 -27.11
N GLY A 220 -9.65 -9.81 -26.68
CA GLY A 220 -8.40 -10.56 -26.54
C GLY A 220 -7.73 -10.93 -27.88
N GLU A 221 -8.29 -10.47 -29.00
CA GLU A 221 -7.76 -10.74 -30.34
C GLU A 221 -6.45 -9.97 -30.59
N LEU A 222 -5.54 -10.58 -31.35
CA LEU A 222 -4.31 -9.92 -31.76
C LEU A 222 -4.63 -8.77 -32.72
N ILE A 223 -4.03 -7.62 -32.45
CA ILE A 223 -4.16 -6.44 -33.29
C ILE A 223 -3.01 -6.44 -34.29
N ASP A 224 -3.35 -6.36 -35.58
CA ASP A 224 -2.38 -6.17 -36.65
C ASP A 224 -2.03 -4.68 -36.80
N PHE A 225 -0.75 -4.35 -36.68
CA PHE A 225 -0.25 -3.00 -36.86
C PHE A 225 1.22 -2.97 -37.26
N GLU A 226 1.63 -1.86 -37.88
CA GLU A 226 3.01 -1.63 -38.27
C GLU A 226 3.85 -1.30 -37.03
N TRP A 227 4.84 -2.14 -36.73
CA TRP A 227 5.78 -1.87 -35.64
C TRP A 227 6.69 -0.70 -36.00
N VAL A 228 6.60 0.37 -35.23
CA VAL A 228 7.46 1.54 -35.37
C VAL A 228 8.82 1.23 -34.78
N THR A 229 9.87 1.36 -35.61
CA THR A 229 11.26 1.17 -35.20
C THR A 229 11.65 2.20 -34.15
N THR A 230 12.41 1.74 -33.16
CA THR A 230 13.00 2.57 -32.11
C THR A 230 14.52 2.46 -32.22
N ARG A 231 15.25 3.41 -31.64
CA ARG A 231 16.72 3.35 -31.59
C ARG A 231 17.24 3.51 -30.17
N ALA A 232 18.39 2.90 -29.91
CA ALA A 232 19.14 3.19 -28.69
C ALA A 232 19.61 4.65 -28.66
N ILE A 233 19.63 5.23 -27.46
CA ILE A 233 20.19 6.55 -27.23
C ILE A 233 21.70 6.55 -27.45
N ASN A 234 22.21 7.61 -28.07
CA ASN A 234 23.64 7.85 -28.20
C ASN A 234 24.05 8.97 -27.23
N PRO A 235 24.89 8.69 -26.22
CA PRO A 235 25.21 9.64 -25.15
C PRO A 235 25.96 10.90 -25.62
N VAL A 236 26.56 10.86 -26.82
CA VAL A 236 27.27 12.01 -27.39
C VAL A 236 26.31 12.89 -28.19
N THR A 237 25.54 12.32 -29.12
CA THR A 237 24.66 13.09 -30.00
C THR A 237 23.35 13.48 -29.33
N ASP A 238 22.84 12.66 -28.41
CA ASP A 238 21.59 12.89 -27.69
C ASP A 238 21.82 13.45 -26.27
N LYS A 239 22.99 14.07 -26.03
CA LYS A 239 23.36 14.61 -24.71
C LYS A 239 22.30 15.57 -24.15
N ASP A 240 21.82 16.50 -24.97
CA ASP A 240 20.80 17.48 -24.56
C ASP A 240 19.48 16.81 -24.18
N LEU A 241 19.12 15.73 -24.87
CA LEU A 241 17.94 14.92 -24.58
C LEU A 241 18.07 14.23 -23.22
N LEU A 242 19.24 13.64 -22.94
CA LEU A 242 19.54 13.03 -21.64
C LEU A 242 19.52 14.06 -20.50
N GLU A 243 20.13 15.22 -20.70
CA GLU A 243 20.15 16.28 -19.69
C GLU A 243 18.75 16.80 -19.39
N ASN A 244 17.92 17.01 -20.40
CA ASN A 244 16.54 17.45 -20.20
C ASN A 244 15.70 16.36 -19.54
N ALA A 245 15.79 15.11 -20.00
CA ALA A 245 15.12 13.99 -19.36
C ALA A 245 15.51 13.89 -17.86
N ALA A 246 16.79 14.04 -17.53
CA ALA A 246 17.28 14.02 -16.16
C ALA A 246 16.73 15.19 -15.31
N LYS A 247 16.67 16.41 -15.87
CA LYS A 247 16.08 17.58 -15.20
C LYS A 247 14.60 17.38 -14.91
N TYR A 248 13.82 16.91 -15.90
CA TYR A 248 12.40 16.66 -15.71
C TYR A 248 12.14 15.50 -14.75
N LYS A 249 12.94 14.44 -14.80
CA LYS A 249 12.89 13.35 -13.82
C LYS A 249 13.18 13.85 -12.40
N GLY A 250 14.07 14.83 -12.24
CA GLY A 250 14.39 15.46 -10.96
C GLY A 250 13.22 16.21 -10.28
N LYS A 251 12.19 16.59 -11.04
CA LYS A 251 10.96 17.19 -10.50
C LYS A 251 10.10 16.20 -9.70
N LEU A 252 10.26 14.89 -9.96
CA LEU A 252 9.48 13.84 -9.30
C LEU A 252 9.80 13.77 -7.80
N SER A 253 8.83 13.28 -7.02
CA SER A 253 9.05 13.11 -5.58
C SER A 253 10.11 12.04 -5.29
N ASN A 254 10.81 12.19 -4.16
CA ASN A 254 11.76 11.18 -3.72
C ASN A 254 11.11 9.79 -3.55
N THR A 255 9.81 9.73 -3.21
CA THR A 255 9.08 8.47 -3.08
C THR A 255 8.97 7.75 -4.42
N VAL A 256 8.62 8.48 -5.49
CA VAL A 256 8.56 7.94 -6.85
C VAL A 256 9.96 7.52 -7.31
N LEU A 257 10.97 8.38 -7.11
CA LEU A 257 12.34 8.09 -7.54
C LEU A 257 12.97 6.89 -6.80
N LYS A 258 12.69 6.73 -5.50
CA LYS A 258 13.22 5.64 -4.68
C LYS A 258 12.47 4.32 -4.87
N SER A 259 11.28 4.33 -5.47
CA SER A 259 10.53 3.09 -5.72
C SER A 259 11.32 2.14 -6.62
N GLY A 260 12.19 2.69 -7.49
CA GLY A 260 12.92 1.95 -8.52
C GLY A 260 12.00 1.30 -9.55
N LYS A 261 10.71 1.62 -9.53
CA LYS A 261 9.65 0.98 -10.31
C LYS A 261 9.03 1.98 -11.28
N GLY A 262 8.53 1.45 -12.40
CA GLY A 262 7.94 2.24 -13.48
C GLY A 262 8.93 2.54 -14.59
N ASN A 263 8.49 3.44 -15.47
CA ASN A 263 9.26 3.98 -16.58
C ASN A 263 9.15 5.51 -16.52
N PHE A 264 10.18 6.21 -17.00
CA PHE A 264 10.14 7.64 -17.24
C PHE A 264 10.30 7.93 -18.72
N SER A 265 9.58 8.93 -19.20
CA SER A 265 9.69 9.42 -20.58
C SER A 265 9.70 10.94 -20.60
N TYR A 266 10.46 11.50 -21.53
CA TYR A 266 10.49 12.92 -21.86
C TYR A 266 10.36 13.06 -23.37
N THR A 267 9.55 14.01 -23.82
CA THR A 267 9.25 14.19 -25.24
C THR A 267 9.37 15.64 -25.61
N LYS A 268 10.18 15.91 -26.65
CA LYS A 268 10.29 17.23 -27.27
C LYS A 268 9.45 17.28 -28.53
N VAL A 269 8.68 18.35 -28.68
CA VAL A 269 7.75 18.57 -29.79
C VAL A 269 8.18 19.83 -30.55
N ASP A 270 8.45 19.66 -31.85
CA ASP A 270 8.84 20.72 -32.78
C ASP A 270 7.93 20.65 -34.00
N LEU A 271 6.84 21.42 -33.96
CA LEU A 271 5.79 21.43 -35.00
C LEU A 271 5.68 22.81 -35.63
N ASP A 272 5.07 22.86 -36.82
CA ASP A 272 4.72 24.07 -37.55
C ASP A 272 3.56 24.86 -36.93
N ILE A 273 2.99 24.34 -35.84
CA ILE A 273 1.94 24.96 -35.04
C ILE A 273 2.38 25.10 -33.59
N GLU A 274 1.80 26.08 -32.90
CA GLU A 274 2.05 26.32 -31.48
C GLU A 274 1.10 25.47 -30.62
N LEU A 275 1.68 24.53 -29.86
CA LEU A 275 0.98 23.81 -28.80
C LEU A 275 1.18 24.52 -27.45
N PRO A 276 0.32 24.26 -26.44
CA PRO A 276 0.47 24.86 -25.11
C PRO A 276 1.81 24.56 -24.42
N LYS A 277 2.48 23.47 -24.81
CA LYS A 277 3.79 23.07 -24.32
C LYS A 277 4.62 22.52 -25.49
N LYS A 278 5.95 22.65 -25.41
CA LYS A 278 6.89 22.02 -26.36
C LYS A 278 7.62 20.82 -25.78
N GLU A 279 7.48 20.61 -24.48
CA GLU A 279 8.16 19.58 -23.71
C GLU A 279 7.12 18.88 -22.83
N TYR A 280 7.09 17.56 -22.93
CA TYR A 280 6.17 16.68 -22.24
C TYR A 280 6.97 15.64 -21.49
N TYR A 281 6.43 15.14 -20.39
CA TYR A 281 7.09 14.10 -19.61
C TYR A 281 6.07 13.35 -18.78
N ALA A 282 6.34 12.08 -18.52
CA ALA A 282 5.46 11.22 -17.75
C ALA A 282 6.28 10.23 -16.92
N HIS A 283 5.65 9.69 -15.89
CA HIS A 283 6.15 8.55 -15.14
C HIS A 283 5.02 7.53 -14.95
N SER A 284 5.30 6.23 -15.09
CA SER A 284 4.24 5.22 -15.07
C SER A 284 3.43 5.25 -13.77
N GLN A 285 4.11 5.41 -12.64
CA GLN A 285 3.50 5.45 -11.31
C GLN A 285 2.82 6.77 -10.93
N VAL A 286 2.85 7.78 -11.81
CA VAL A 286 2.20 9.07 -11.56
C VAL A 286 1.01 9.19 -12.51
N GLU A 287 -0.19 9.01 -11.98
CA GLU A 287 -1.42 9.17 -12.74
C GLU A 287 -1.82 10.63 -12.86
N LYS A 288 -1.77 11.39 -11.76
CA LYS A 288 -2.08 12.82 -11.70
C LYS A 288 -1.04 13.55 -10.86
N HIS A 289 -0.87 14.85 -11.10
CA HIS A 289 0.01 15.69 -10.30
C HIS A 289 -0.51 15.85 -8.86
N SER A 290 -1.81 15.68 -8.64
CA SER A 290 -2.46 15.67 -7.31
C SER A 290 -2.07 16.87 -6.43
N GLY A 291 -2.00 18.06 -7.02
CA GLY A 291 -1.63 19.29 -6.32
C GLY A 291 -0.13 19.47 -6.06
N ASN A 292 0.75 18.57 -6.52
CA ASN A 292 2.20 18.76 -6.42
C ASN A 292 2.67 19.84 -7.42
N PRO A 293 3.14 21.01 -6.96
CA PRO A 293 3.49 22.12 -7.84
C PRO A 293 4.72 21.83 -8.71
N ASN A 294 5.59 20.91 -8.29
CA ASN A 294 6.82 20.57 -9.02
C ASN A 294 6.54 19.84 -10.34
N ILE A 295 5.38 19.18 -10.43
CA ILE A 295 5.00 18.36 -11.59
C ILE A 295 3.65 18.77 -12.18
N LYS A 296 3.27 20.04 -12.02
CA LYS A 296 1.99 20.58 -12.56
C LYS A 296 1.85 20.44 -14.08
N ASP A 297 2.97 20.27 -14.78
CA ASP A 297 3.08 20.16 -16.23
C ASP A 297 3.27 18.71 -16.72
N ILE A 298 3.25 17.72 -15.82
CA ILE A 298 3.36 16.29 -16.17
C ILE A 298 2.18 15.83 -17.03
N SER A 299 2.42 14.90 -17.94
CA SER A 299 1.39 14.21 -18.69
C SER A 299 0.69 13.19 -17.80
N GLU A 300 -0.60 13.41 -17.59
CA GLU A 300 -1.46 12.61 -16.71
C GLU A 300 -2.13 11.45 -17.44
N LEU A 301 -2.75 10.56 -16.68
CA LEU A 301 -3.68 9.57 -17.23
C LEU A 301 -4.85 10.31 -17.92
N PRO A 302 -5.08 10.10 -19.23
CA PRO A 302 -6.17 10.76 -19.93
C PRO A 302 -7.54 10.27 -19.43
N ASP A 303 -8.44 11.19 -19.11
CA ASP A 303 -9.83 10.85 -18.74
C ASP A 303 -10.67 10.45 -19.99
N ASP A 304 -10.32 10.97 -21.17
CA ASP A 304 -10.95 10.70 -22.47
C ASP A 304 -9.83 10.55 -23.52
N PRO A 305 -9.28 9.34 -23.71
CA PRO A 305 -8.17 9.11 -24.64
C PRO A 305 -8.63 9.16 -26.09
N ILE A 306 -7.80 9.73 -26.96
CA ILE A 306 -7.99 9.66 -28.42
C ILE A 306 -7.55 8.29 -28.94
N PHE A 307 -6.51 7.73 -28.34
CA PHE A 307 -5.99 6.40 -28.65
C PHE A 307 -6.15 5.53 -27.42
N GLU A 308 -6.96 4.49 -27.53
CA GLU A 308 -7.25 3.55 -26.45
C GLU A 308 -6.07 2.63 -26.15
N ALA A 309 -5.84 2.37 -24.86
CA ALA A 309 -4.81 1.43 -24.42
C ALA A 309 -5.21 0.00 -24.79
N THR A 310 -4.20 -0.83 -25.06
CA THR A 310 -4.39 -2.24 -25.40
C THR A 310 -3.62 -3.11 -24.41
N THR A 311 -3.89 -4.41 -24.43
CA THR A 311 -3.16 -5.37 -23.60
C THR A 311 -1.87 -5.77 -24.31
N ALA A 312 -0.74 -5.74 -23.59
CA ALA A 312 0.53 -6.19 -24.14
C ALA A 312 1.42 -6.80 -23.03
N PRO A 313 2.33 -7.72 -23.39
CA PRO A 313 3.28 -8.29 -22.44
C PRO A 313 4.29 -7.24 -21.98
N ASN A 314 4.67 -7.32 -20.70
CA ASN A 314 5.84 -6.64 -20.18
C ASN A 314 7.13 -7.44 -20.47
N GLY A 315 8.28 -6.98 -19.96
CA GLY A 315 9.55 -7.69 -20.13
C GLY A 315 9.59 -9.13 -19.59
N LEU A 316 8.64 -9.51 -18.73
CA LEU A 316 8.48 -10.87 -18.19
C LEU A 316 7.42 -11.69 -18.94
N GLY A 317 6.86 -11.16 -20.03
CA GLY A 317 5.78 -11.81 -20.78
C GLY A 317 4.41 -11.71 -20.11
N ILE A 318 4.27 -10.97 -19.01
CA ILE A 318 2.99 -10.80 -18.31
C ILE A 318 2.17 -9.76 -19.06
N GLU A 319 1.05 -10.19 -19.62
CA GLU A 319 0.08 -9.33 -20.30
C GLU A 319 -0.73 -8.50 -19.30
N THR A 320 -0.73 -7.18 -19.49
CA THR A 320 -1.59 -6.25 -18.74
C THR A 320 -2.12 -5.18 -19.67
N LEU A 321 -3.25 -4.58 -19.32
CA LEU A 321 -3.70 -3.34 -19.94
C LEU A 321 -2.71 -2.21 -19.64
N ARG A 322 -2.23 -1.51 -20.66
CA ARG A 322 -1.08 -0.60 -20.58
C ARG A 322 -1.48 0.89 -20.44
N VAL A 323 -2.49 1.17 -19.62
CA VAL A 323 -3.00 2.54 -19.37
C VAL A 323 -2.03 3.42 -18.58
N ASP A 324 -1.15 2.82 -17.79
CA ASP A 324 -0.18 3.52 -16.95
C ASP A 324 1.11 3.88 -17.70
N ASP A 325 1.33 3.34 -18.89
CA ASP A 325 2.55 3.55 -19.67
C ASP A 325 2.73 5.03 -20.07
N THR A 326 3.99 5.45 -20.09
CA THR A 326 4.37 6.86 -20.26
C THR A 326 4.04 7.41 -21.65
N GLU A 327 4.24 6.60 -22.67
CA GLU A 327 4.00 6.88 -24.08
C GLU A 327 2.50 7.06 -24.34
N TYR A 328 1.67 6.27 -23.66
CA TYR A 328 0.22 6.38 -23.72
C TYR A 328 -0.27 7.74 -23.20
N LYS A 329 0.23 8.18 -22.03
CA LYS A 329 -0.11 9.47 -21.42
C LYS A 329 0.34 10.65 -22.30
N ILE A 330 1.60 10.64 -22.73
CA ILE A 330 2.19 11.76 -23.50
C ILE A 330 1.52 11.90 -24.87
N LEU A 331 1.36 10.80 -25.63
CA LEU A 331 0.83 10.87 -26.98
C LEU A 331 -0.66 11.24 -27.00
N ASN A 332 -1.44 10.80 -26.00
CA ASN A 332 -2.82 11.25 -25.84
C ASN A 332 -2.91 12.73 -25.48
N GLU A 333 -2.03 13.27 -24.62
CA GLU A 333 -2.01 14.71 -24.32
C GLU A 333 -1.67 15.53 -25.57
N ILE A 334 -0.66 15.12 -26.33
CA ILE A 334 -0.28 15.80 -27.58
C ILE A 334 -1.43 15.73 -28.58
N ALA A 335 -2.03 14.56 -28.79
CA ALA A 335 -3.16 14.38 -29.69
C ALA A 335 -4.37 15.23 -29.27
N LYS A 336 -4.62 15.38 -27.96
CA LYS A 336 -5.68 16.25 -27.44
C LYS A 336 -5.48 17.71 -27.86
N TYR A 337 -4.24 18.19 -27.85
CA TYR A 337 -3.93 19.55 -28.30
C TYR A 337 -3.94 19.70 -29.82
N LEU A 338 -3.55 18.66 -30.56
CA LEU A 338 -3.65 18.65 -32.03
C LEU A 338 -5.11 18.61 -32.50
N GLY A 339 -5.95 17.86 -31.80
CA GLY A 339 -7.35 17.64 -32.16
C GLY A 339 -7.48 17.19 -33.62
N LYS A 340 -8.36 17.87 -34.35
CA LYS A 340 -8.64 17.59 -35.78
C LYS A 340 -7.60 18.17 -36.75
N ASN A 341 -6.51 18.78 -36.27
CA ASN A 341 -5.47 19.32 -37.13
C ASN A 341 -4.51 18.23 -37.63
N THR A 342 -5.01 17.31 -38.44
CA THR A 342 -4.24 16.23 -39.06
C THR A 342 -3.22 16.72 -40.10
N GLY A 343 -3.30 17.99 -40.47
CA GLY A 343 -2.38 18.65 -41.40
C GLY A 343 -1.06 19.12 -40.77
N ALA A 344 -0.99 19.20 -39.44
CA ALA A 344 0.19 19.66 -38.69
C ALA A 344 1.44 18.86 -39.06
N LYS A 345 2.59 19.53 -39.13
CA LYS A 345 3.85 18.98 -39.61
C LYS A 345 4.98 19.23 -38.63
N GLY A 346 5.97 18.37 -38.65
CA GLY A 346 7.20 18.57 -37.87
C GLY A 346 7.72 17.27 -37.29
N LYS A 347 8.39 17.38 -36.14
CA LYS A 347 9.07 16.27 -35.48
C LYS A 347 8.72 16.20 -33.99
N ILE A 348 8.41 14.99 -33.54
CA ILE A 348 8.32 14.62 -32.13
C ILE A 348 9.51 13.71 -31.84
N THR A 349 10.30 14.07 -30.83
CA THR A 349 11.41 13.25 -30.32
C THR A 349 11.00 12.70 -28.96
N LEU A 350 10.62 11.43 -28.91
CA LEU A 350 10.17 10.74 -27.71
C LEU A 350 11.34 9.96 -27.11
N PHE A 351 11.78 10.37 -25.93
CA PHE A 351 12.73 9.63 -25.12
C PHE A 351 12.00 8.78 -24.09
N THR A 352 12.42 7.53 -23.92
CA THR A 352 11.88 6.60 -22.92
C THR A 352 13.01 5.77 -22.29
N GLU A 353 12.94 5.45 -21.00
CA GLU A 353 14.01 4.65 -20.38
C GLU A 353 13.98 3.21 -20.89
N LYS A 354 12.80 2.59 -20.90
CA LYS A 354 12.53 1.27 -21.46
C LYS A 354 11.98 1.40 -22.86
N ASP A 355 12.33 0.47 -23.72
CA ASP A 355 11.78 0.46 -25.07
C ASP A 355 10.27 0.15 -25.07
N THR A 356 9.61 0.50 -26.17
CA THR A 356 8.14 0.47 -26.28
C THR A 356 7.61 -0.97 -26.26
N CYS A 357 6.61 -1.21 -25.40
CA CYS A 357 5.83 -2.44 -25.44
C CYS A 357 4.89 -2.43 -26.65
N GLY A 358 4.25 -3.56 -26.95
CA GLY A 358 3.35 -3.65 -28.10
C GLY A 358 2.16 -2.69 -28.04
N SER A 359 1.58 -2.45 -26.86
CA SER A 359 0.50 -1.45 -26.74
C SER A 359 1.00 -0.05 -27.03
N CYS A 360 2.14 0.37 -26.48
CA CYS A 360 2.68 1.70 -26.75
C CYS A 360 3.05 1.87 -28.22
N ASN A 361 3.63 0.83 -28.83
CA ASN A 361 3.97 0.85 -30.25
C ASN A 361 2.71 0.94 -31.13
N TYR A 362 1.63 0.27 -30.74
CA TYR A 362 0.32 0.42 -31.38
C TYR A 362 -0.22 1.86 -31.29
N ILE A 363 -0.14 2.51 -30.12
CA ILE A 363 -0.50 3.93 -29.96
C ILE A 363 0.33 4.82 -30.88
N ILE A 364 1.65 4.60 -30.98
CA ILE A 364 2.52 5.36 -31.88
C ILE A 364 2.11 5.15 -33.34
N SER A 365 1.77 3.92 -33.73
CA SER A 365 1.24 3.60 -35.06
C SER A 365 -0.08 4.34 -35.34
N GLN A 366 -1.03 4.36 -34.38
CA GLN A 366 -2.28 5.11 -34.51
C GLN A 366 -2.03 6.61 -34.65
N PHE A 367 -1.14 7.18 -33.81
CA PHE A 367 -0.75 8.57 -33.91
C PHE A 367 -0.18 8.91 -35.29
N LYS A 368 0.73 8.09 -35.82
CA LYS A 368 1.32 8.29 -37.16
C LYS A 368 0.29 8.19 -38.27
N LYS A 369 -0.71 7.32 -38.13
CA LYS A 369 -1.82 7.19 -39.09
C LYS A 369 -2.70 8.43 -39.11
N GLU A 370 -3.00 9.01 -37.94
CA GLU A 370 -3.82 10.21 -37.78
C GLU A 370 -3.06 11.48 -38.22
N TYR A 371 -1.83 11.65 -37.76
CA TYR A 371 -0.99 12.84 -37.99
C TYR A 371 0.18 12.55 -38.94
N LYS A 372 -0.15 12.24 -40.21
CA LYS A 372 0.78 11.69 -41.21
C LYS A 372 2.01 12.56 -41.52
N ASN A 373 1.92 13.87 -41.31
CA ASN A 373 3.02 14.79 -41.59
C ASN A 373 3.92 15.04 -40.36
N ILE A 374 3.62 14.42 -39.22
CA ILE A 374 4.45 14.47 -38.01
C ILE A 374 5.36 13.26 -38.00
N GLN A 375 6.66 13.50 -38.00
CA GLN A 375 7.67 12.46 -37.81
C GLN A 375 7.82 12.18 -36.32
N ILE A 376 7.68 10.92 -35.91
CA ILE A 376 7.96 10.50 -34.53
C ILE A 376 9.25 9.70 -34.54
N GLU A 377 10.23 10.18 -33.79
CA GLU A 377 11.46 9.45 -33.47
C GLU A 377 11.38 8.95 -32.02
N VAL A 378 11.54 7.64 -31.84
CA VAL A 378 11.51 6.99 -30.52
C VAL A 378 12.93 6.56 -30.15
N ILE A 379 13.40 7.07 -29.01
CA ILE A 379 14.76 6.87 -28.51
C ILE A 379 14.67 6.24 -27.13
N HIS A 380 15.23 5.04 -26.97
CA HIS A 380 15.20 4.34 -25.69
C HIS A 380 16.56 4.29 -24.99
N ASN A 381 16.55 4.22 -23.66
CA ASN A 381 17.78 4.03 -22.87
C ASN A 381 18.09 2.56 -22.56
N GLN A 382 17.57 1.63 -23.37
CA GLN A 382 17.83 0.19 -23.24
C GLN A 382 17.44 -0.37 -21.85
N GLY A 383 16.41 0.21 -21.23
CA GLY A 383 15.95 -0.15 -19.89
C GLY A 383 16.76 0.46 -18.75
N ASN A 384 17.81 1.24 -19.03
CA ASN A 384 18.59 1.92 -18.00
C ASN A 384 17.84 3.15 -17.49
N ALA A 385 17.69 3.25 -16.17
CA ALA A 385 17.10 4.42 -15.55
C ALA A 385 18.09 5.61 -15.62
N ILE A 386 17.60 6.78 -16.04
CA ILE A 386 18.35 8.03 -15.98
C ILE A 386 18.50 8.48 -14.52
N VAL A 387 19.68 9.00 -14.20
CA VAL A 387 19.95 9.65 -12.91
C VAL A 387 19.31 11.05 -12.93
N PRO A 388 18.37 11.36 -12.02
CA PRO A 388 17.72 12.66 -11.97
C PRO A 388 18.68 13.78 -11.56
N ILE A 389 18.52 14.96 -12.17
CA ILE A 389 19.20 16.20 -11.79
C ILE A 389 18.19 17.09 -11.06
N LYS A 390 18.49 17.49 -9.83
CA LYS A 390 17.65 18.36 -9.01
C LYS A 390 17.95 19.83 -9.18
#